data_AF-A0A392SNC2-F1
#
_entry.id   AF-A0A392SNC2-F1
#
_cell.length_a   1.000
_cell.length_b   1.000
_cell.length_c   1.000
_cell.angle_alpha   90.00
_cell.angle_beta   90.00
_cell.angle_gamma   90.00
#
_symmetry.space_group_name_H-M   'P 1'
#
loop_
_entity.id
_entity.type
_entity.pdbx_description
1 polymer ?
#
loop_
_entity_poly.entity_id
_entity_poly.type
_entity_poly.pdbx_seq_one_letter_code
_entity_poly.pdbx_strand_id
1 'polypeptide(L)'
;MFVPELKWDSIAMDFVSGLTKTSKGHAVIWVVVDRLTKSAHFIAINTGMLIPKLAEIYIEQVVRLHGIPSSIVSDRDPRFTSR
;
A
#
# COMPACT_ATOMS: atom_id res chain seq x y z
N MET A 1 17.89 -10.33 -8.80
CA MET A 1 16.95 -9.73 -7.82
C MET A 1 17.70 -8.59 -7.13
N PHE A 2 17.25 -7.35 -7.28
CA PHE A 2 17.87 -6.19 -6.63
C PHE A 2 17.43 -6.15 -5.16
N VAL A 3 18.42 -6.08 -4.25
CA VAL A 3 18.22 -5.92 -2.81
C VAL A 3 18.46 -4.44 -2.48
N PRO A 4 17.49 -3.72 -1.90
CA PRO A 4 17.67 -2.31 -1.50
C PRO A 4 18.69 -2.20 -0.37
N GLU A 5 19.47 -1.12 -0.35
CA GLU A 5 20.47 -0.87 0.71
C GLU A 5 19.89 -0.08 1.89
N LEU A 6 18.86 0.73 1.64
CA LEU A 6 18.22 1.59 2.63
C LEU A 6 16.81 1.10 2.97
N LYS A 7 16.43 1.20 4.24
CA LYS A 7 15.06 0.94 4.70
C LYS A 7 14.09 1.87 3.96
N TRP A 8 12.96 1.34 3.52
CA TRP A 8 11.89 2.08 2.85
C TRP A 8 12.23 2.69 1.49
N ASP A 9 13.43 2.43 0.95
CA ASP A 9 13.83 2.92 -0.38
C ASP A 9 13.15 2.14 -1.52
N SER A 10 12.78 0.89 -1.24
CA SER A 10 11.99 0.05 -2.16
C SER A 10 10.87 -0.64 -1.39
N ILE A 11 9.65 -0.45 -1.87
CA ILE A 11 8.47 -1.04 -1.25
C ILE A 11 7.74 -1.98 -2.20
N ALA A 12 7.02 -2.93 -1.61
CA ALA A 12 6.03 -3.75 -2.30
C ALA A 12 4.63 -3.37 -1.81
N MET A 13 3.66 -3.29 -2.71
CA MET A 13 2.26 -2.99 -2.40
C MET A 13 1.34 -4.09 -2.93
N ASP A 14 0.30 -4.40 -2.15
CA ASP A 14 -0.73 -5.36 -2.54
C ASP A 14 -2.07 -5.06 -1.83
N PHE A 15 -3.18 -5.52 -2.42
CA PHE A 15 -4.51 -5.42 -1.83
C PHE A 15 -5.08 -6.80 -1.53
N VAL A 16 -5.21 -7.12 -0.23
CA VAL A 16 -5.92 -8.31 0.22
C VAL A 16 -7.40 -8.00 0.28
N SER A 17 -8.17 -8.55 -0.67
CA SER A 17 -9.63 -8.37 -0.77
C SER A 17 -10.39 -9.66 -0.43
N GLY A 18 -11.73 -9.61 -0.44
CA GLY A 18 -12.57 -10.78 -0.12
C GLY A 18 -12.76 -11.03 1.39
N LEU A 19 -12.41 -10.04 2.23
CA LEU A 19 -12.60 -10.13 3.67
C LEU A 19 -14.05 -9.82 4.06
N THR A 20 -14.50 -10.37 5.20
CA THR A 20 -15.80 -10.02 5.76
C THR A 20 -15.84 -8.53 6.08
N LYS A 21 -16.90 -7.86 5.61
CA LYS A 21 -17.07 -6.43 5.78
C LYS A 21 -17.27 -6.07 7.26
N THR A 22 -16.46 -5.16 7.78
CA THR A 22 -16.62 -4.61 9.13
C THR A 22 -17.87 -3.71 9.23
N SER A 23 -18.32 -3.39 10.44
CA SER A 23 -19.42 -2.43 10.66
C SER A 23 -19.15 -1.05 10.08
N LYS A 24 -17.87 -0.65 9.98
CA LYS A 24 -17.42 0.60 9.35
C LYS A 24 -17.26 0.51 7.83
N GLY A 25 -17.50 -0.65 7.25
CA GLY A 25 -17.53 -0.87 5.80
C GLY A 25 -16.23 -1.38 5.18
N HIS A 26 -15.15 -1.53 5.96
CA HIS A 26 -13.86 -2.01 5.44
C HIS A 26 -13.96 -3.49 5.09
N ALA A 27 -13.46 -3.86 3.91
CA ALA A 27 -13.44 -5.25 3.42
C ALA A 27 -12.16 -5.57 2.62
N VAL A 28 -11.19 -4.66 2.62
CA VAL A 28 -9.90 -4.80 1.95
C VAL A 28 -8.80 -4.31 2.88
N ILE A 29 -7.66 -4.99 2.89
CA ILE A 29 -6.43 -4.53 3.54
C ILE A 29 -5.45 -4.14 2.44
N TRP A 30 -5.00 -2.89 2.46
CA TRP A 30 -3.87 -2.43 1.66
C TRP A 30 -2.58 -2.67 2.45
N VAL A 31 -1.71 -3.48 1.86
CA VAL A 31 -0.45 -3.90 2.44
C VAL A 31 0.67 -3.12 1.76
N VAL A 32 1.53 -2.48 2.56
CA VAL A 32 2.73 -1.78 2.08
C VAL A 32 3.93 -2.29 2.86
N VAL A 33 4.86 -2.95 2.18
CA VAL A 33 5.98 -3.68 2.78
C VAL A 33 7.31 -3.07 2.34
N ASP A 34 8.17 -2.75 3.30
CA ASP A 34 9.58 -2.46 3.02
C ASP A 34 10.30 -3.73 2.54
N ARG A 35 10.84 -3.69 1.32
CA ARG A 35 11.43 -4.88 0.70
C ARG A 35 12.71 -5.34 1.39
N LEU A 36 13.42 -4.45 2.09
CA LEU A 36 14.63 -4.75 2.86
C LEU A 36 14.31 -5.37 4.23
N THR A 37 13.64 -4.63 5.11
CA THR A 37 13.42 -5.06 6.51
C THR A 37 12.20 -5.95 6.70
N LYS A 38 11.31 -6.06 5.70
CA LYS A 38 10.00 -6.73 5.80
C LYS A 38 9.02 -6.08 6.79
N SER A 39 9.31 -4.88 7.28
CA SER A 39 8.35 -4.07 8.04
C SER A 39 7.17 -3.71 7.14
N ALA A 40 5.94 -3.73 7.68
CA ALA A 40 4.73 -3.57 6.88
C ALA A 40 3.69 -2.63 7.53
N HIS A 41 2.98 -1.88 6.70
CA HIS A 41 1.72 -1.21 7.07
C HIS A 41 0.55 -2.05 6.57
N PHE A 42 -0.44 -2.26 7.44
CA PHE A 42 -1.71 -2.89 7.12
C PHE A 42 -2.82 -1.85 7.27
N ILE A 43 -3.32 -1.35 6.15
CA ILE A 43 -4.28 -0.25 6.13
C ILE A 43 -5.64 -0.79 5.71
N ALA A 44 -6.63 -0.71 6.59
CA ALA A 44 -7.99 -1.11 6.27
C ALA A 44 -8.65 -0.07 5.34
N ILE A 45 -9.20 -0.52 4.21
CA ILE A 45 -9.91 0.33 3.25
C ILE A 45 -11.29 -0.24 2.89
N ASN A 46 -12.18 0.65 2.48
CA ASN A 46 -13.50 0.30 1.96
C ASN A 46 -13.39 -0.16 0.50
N THR A 47 -14.21 -1.14 0.12
CA THR A 47 -14.37 -1.53 -1.28
C THR A 47 -14.91 -0.35 -2.09
N GLY A 48 -14.31 -0.06 -3.24
CA GLY A 48 -14.74 1.04 -4.11
C GLY A 48 -14.27 2.43 -3.68
N MET A 49 -13.29 2.52 -2.77
CA MET A 49 -12.65 3.79 -2.44
C MET A 49 -12.00 4.42 -3.69
N LEU A 50 -12.16 5.73 -3.85
CA LEU A 50 -11.61 6.47 -4.98
C LEU A 50 -10.08 6.51 -4.93
N ILE A 51 -9.43 6.41 -6.10
CA ILE A 51 -7.97 6.42 -6.22
C ILE A 51 -7.31 7.66 -5.59
N PRO A 52 -7.83 8.90 -5.76
CA PRO A 52 -7.26 10.06 -5.07
C PRO A 52 -7.26 9.90 -3.55
N LYS A 53 -8.28 9.26 -2.98
CA LYS A 53 -8.34 9.04 -1.53
C LYS A 53 -7.31 8.00 -1.07
N LEU A 54 -7.02 6.99 -1.89
CA LEU A 54 -5.92 6.05 -1.63
C LEU A 54 -4.57 6.77 -1.65
N ALA A 55 -4.34 7.68 -2.61
CA ALA A 55 -3.11 8.46 -2.66
C ALA A 55 -2.91 9.34 -1.40
N GLU A 56 -3.98 10.00 -0.92
CA GLU A 56 -3.94 10.75 0.35
C GLU A 56 -3.57 9.85 1.53
N ILE A 57 -4.21 8.69 1.65
CA ILE A 57 -3.93 7.72 2.73
C ILE A 57 -2.48 7.23 2.66
N TYR A 58 -1.96 6.96 1.46
CA TYR A 58 -0.57 6.55 1.28
C TYR A 58 0.41 7.63 1.75
N ILE A 59 0.15 8.90 1.40
CA ILE A 59 0.98 10.01 1.86
C ILE A 59 0.94 10.11 3.38
N GLU A 60 -0.26 10.05 3.97
CA GLU A 60 -0.46 10.22 5.40
C GLU A 60 0.12 9.07 6.23
N GLN A 61 -0.09 7.83 5.80
CA GLN A 61 0.23 6.64 6.59
C GLN A 61 1.62 6.08 6.29
N VAL A 62 2.19 6.35 5.11
CA VAL A 62 3.48 5.78 4.69
C VAL A 62 4.51 6.88 4.44
N VAL A 63 4.27 7.79 3.49
CA VAL A 63 5.28 8.78 3.08
C VAL A 63 5.65 9.73 4.21
N ARG A 64 4.67 10.17 5.01
CA ARG A 64 4.90 11.03 6.17
C ARG A 64 5.86 10.41 7.18
N LEU A 65 5.87 9.08 7.31
CA LEU A 65 6.66 8.37 8.31
C LEU A 65 8.04 7.94 7.79
N HIS A 66 8.12 7.59 6.50
CA HIS A 66 9.30 6.91 5.93
C HIS A 66 9.95 7.63 4.76
N GLY A 67 9.33 8.70 4.26
CA GLY A 67 9.76 9.40 3.05
C GLY A 67 9.19 8.77 1.77
N ILE A 68 9.62 9.31 0.64
CA ILE A 68 9.19 8.85 -0.69
C ILE A 68 10.13 7.70 -1.10
N PRO A 69 9.62 6.50 -1.40
CA PRO A 69 10.45 5.39 -1.87
C PRO A 69 10.93 5.67 -3.30
N SER A 70 12.15 5.24 -3.61
CA SER A 70 12.71 5.30 -4.97
C SER A 70 12.05 4.30 -5.92
N SER A 71 11.48 3.21 -5.39
CA SER A 71 10.77 2.20 -6.19
C SER A 71 9.58 1.58 -5.48
N ILE A 72 8.54 1.28 -6.27
CA ILE A 72 7.33 0.59 -5.84
C ILE A 72 7.13 -0.61 -6.74
N VAL A 73 6.95 -1.79 -6.15
CA VAL A 73 6.56 -3.02 -6.85
C VAL A 73 5.14 -3.37 -6.44
N SER A 74 4.22 -3.44 -7.39
CA SER A 74 2.85 -3.92 -7.16
C SER A 74 2.51 -5.01 -8.15
N ASP A 75 1.37 -5.67 -7.94
CA ASP A 75 0.73 -6.45 -8.99
C ASP A 75 0.12 -5.52 -10.07
N ARG A 76 -0.61 -6.13 -11.02
CA ARG A 76 -1.28 -5.39 -12.10
C ARG A 76 -2.72 -5.01 -11.75
N ASP A 77 -3.05 -4.84 -10.47
CA ASP A 77 -4.38 -4.40 -10.08
C ASP A 77 -4.72 -3.05 -10.75
N PRO A 78 -5.94 -2.88 -11.30
CA PRO A 78 -6.38 -1.62 -11.91
C PRO A 78 -6.22 -0.39 -11.00
N ARG A 79 -6.26 -0.58 -9.68
CA ARG A 79 -6.05 0.50 -8.71
C ARG A 79 -4.63 1.08 -8.75
N PHE A 80 -3.64 0.29 -9.21
CA PHE A 80 -2.26 0.75 -9.40
C PHE A 80 -1.97 1.21 -10.83
N THR A 81 -2.77 0.78 -11.81
CA THR A 81 -2.50 1.02 -13.23
C THR A 81 -3.47 2.01 -13.89
N SER A 82 -4.45 2.52 -13.15
CA SER A 82 -5.35 3.59 -13.60
C SER A 82 -4.56 4.84 -14.01
N ARG A 83 -4.97 5.45 -15.12
CA ARG A 83 -4.42 6.73 -15.61
C ARG A 83 -5.11 7.92 -14.96
#